data_AF-A0A3D4A1F2-F1
#
_entry.id   AF-A0A3D4A1F2-F1
#
_cell.length_a   1.000
_cell.length_b   1.000
_cell.length_c   1.000
_cell.angle_alpha   90.00
_cell.angle_beta   90.00
_cell.angle_gamma   90.00
#
_symmetry.space_group_name_H-M   'P 1'
#
loop_
_entity.id
_entity.type
_entity.pdbx_description
1 polymer ?
#
loop_
_entity_poly.entity_id
_entity_poly.type
_entity_poly.pdbx_seq_one_letter_code
_entity_poly.pdbx_strand_id
1 'polypeptide(L)'
;MKTQLLTVVILIWGVADTSLVFAEDRTTDPQYETADESRFIKRASANEKKIAFSAAKADAYLKQGALMWWDEHQCVTCHTNSIYGSERPALSSVLGAPDPEIRTHFVKDIETMHKLEGDARKALHLADRPAQVVAITRGLVEWDAQLNKKLTEDSIRALSLMFEVQAPDGSWGNVECWPPFESSNFQTATVAITAAATA
;
A
#
# COMPACT_ATOMS: atom_id res chain seq x y z
N MET A 1 5.11 -65.16 43.46
CA MET A 1 5.77 -65.51 42.18
C MET A 1 5.05 -64.80 41.06
N LYS A 2 5.80 -64.07 40.22
CA LYS A 2 5.42 -63.41 38.95
C LYS A 2 4.62 -62.10 39.03
N THR A 3 5.41 -61.03 39.09
CA THR A 3 5.19 -59.68 38.57
C THR A 3 4.62 -59.72 37.15
N GLN A 4 3.50 -59.05 36.90
CA GLN A 4 3.11 -58.63 35.55
C GLN A 4 3.20 -57.11 35.50
N LEU A 5 4.21 -56.61 34.78
CA LEU A 5 4.25 -55.21 34.35
C LEU A 5 3.16 -55.03 33.27
N LEU A 6 2.17 -54.19 33.53
CA LEU A 6 1.35 -53.61 32.47
C LEU A 6 2.07 -52.37 31.93
N THR A 7 2.65 -52.51 30.74
CA THR A 7 3.11 -51.40 29.92
C THR A 7 1.88 -50.62 29.41
N VAL A 8 1.65 -49.43 29.95
CA VAL A 8 0.68 -48.49 29.38
C VAL A 8 1.34 -47.82 28.18
N VAL A 9 0.91 -48.19 26.97
CA VAL A 9 1.26 -47.47 25.75
C VAL A 9 0.33 -46.26 25.67
N ILE A 10 0.86 -45.07 25.93
CA ILE A 10 0.15 -43.81 25.69
C ILE A 10 0.25 -43.53 24.18
N LEU A 11 -0.82 -43.85 23.45
CA LEU A 11 -1.01 -43.41 22.08
C LEU A 11 -1.38 -41.92 22.10
N ILE A 12 -0.36 -41.07 21.95
CA ILE A 12 -0.54 -39.64 21.66
C ILE A 12 -1.07 -39.56 20.23
N TRP A 13 -2.39 -39.41 20.08
CA TRP A 13 -2.97 -38.96 18.82
C TRP A 13 -2.54 -37.51 18.63
N GLY A 14 -1.55 -37.30 17.76
CA GLY A 14 -1.26 -35.98 17.21
C GLY A 14 -2.49 -35.51 16.46
N VAL A 15 -3.26 -34.62 17.09
CA VAL A 15 -4.27 -33.84 16.38
C VAL A 15 -3.47 -32.90 15.50
N ALA A 16 -3.33 -33.26 14.23
CA ALA A 16 -2.95 -32.31 13.21
C ALA A 16 -4.09 -31.28 13.19
N ASP A 17 -3.87 -30.12 13.81
CA ASP A 17 -4.69 -28.93 13.59
C ASP A 17 -4.49 -28.53 12.13
N THR A 18 -5.23 -29.20 11.24
CA THR A 18 -5.50 -28.67 9.92
C THR A 18 -6.45 -27.51 10.14
N SER A 19 -5.89 -26.34 10.44
CA SER A 19 -6.59 -25.08 10.31
C SER A 19 -7.05 -25.01 8.86
N LEU A 20 -8.25 -25.49 8.59
CA LEU A 20 -8.96 -25.23 7.35
C LEU A 20 -9.14 -23.71 7.35
N VAL A 21 -8.29 -23.03 6.59
CA VAL A 21 -8.50 -21.63 6.24
C VAL A 21 -9.76 -21.62 5.38
N PHE A 22 -10.92 -21.44 6.02
CA PHE A 22 -12.14 -21.15 5.30
C PHE A 22 -11.94 -19.81 4.61
N ALA A 23 -12.23 -19.77 3.30
CA ALA A 23 -12.34 -18.51 2.59
C ALA A 23 -13.34 -17.62 3.34
N GLU A 24 -13.01 -16.34 3.46
CA GLU A 24 -13.90 -15.33 4.04
C GLU A 24 -15.31 -15.47 3.46
N ASP A 25 -16.33 -15.38 4.31
CA ASP A 25 -17.72 -15.55 3.89
C ASP A 25 -18.04 -14.53 2.78
N ARG A 26 -18.69 -14.99 1.72
CA ARG A 26 -18.89 -14.19 0.49
C ARG A 26 -19.86 -13.04 0.76
N THR A 27 -19.35 -11.86 1.08
CA THR A 27 -20.15 -10.63 0.97
C THR A 27 -20.47 -10.40 -0.51
N THR A 28 -21.71 -10.02 -0.82
CA THR A 28 -22.14 -9.63 -2.17
C THR A 28 -21.77 -8.18 -2.49
N ASP A 29 -21.28 -7.46 -1.49
CA ASP A 29 -21.02 -6.04 -1.57
C ASP A 29 -19.87 -5.76 -2.54
N PRO A 30 -19.94 -4.65 -3.28
CA PRO A 30 -18.84 -4.23 -4.14
C PRO A 30 -17.56 -4.01 -3.31
N GLN A 31 -16.41 -4.08 -3.99
CA GLN A 31 -15.12 -3.73 -3.39
C GLN A 31 -15.04 -2.22 -3.13
N TYR A 32 -15.59 -1.42 -4.04
CA TYR A 32 -15.75 0.02 -3.91
C TYR A 32 -17.09 0.43 -4.52
N GLU A 33 -17.74 1.41 -3.91
CA GLU A 33 -18.98 2.01 -4.41
C GLU A 33 -19.05 3.47 -3.96
N THR A 34 -19.31 4.39 -4.89
CA THR A 34 -19.52 5.80 -4.53
C THR A 34 -20.86 5.96 -3.81
N ALA A 35 -20.97 6.99 -2.97
CA ALA A 35 -22.19 7.25 -2.20
C ALA A 35 -23.45 7.49 -3.07
N ASP A 36 -23.27 7.86 -4.34
CA ASP A 36 -24.35 8.02 -5.33
C ASP A 36 -24.53 6.80 -6.25
N GLU A 37 -23.83 5.70 -5.97
CA GLU A 37 -23.84 4.44 -6.73
C GLU A 37 -23.44 4.57 -8.21
N SER A 38 -22.92 5.73 -8.63
CA SER A 38 -22.57 6.00 -10.04
C SER A 38 -21.31 5.26 -10.49
N ARG A 39 -20.42 4.90 -9.56
CA ARG A 39 -19.18 4.16 -9.80
C ARG A 39 -19.09 3.01 -8.80
N PHE A 40 -18.82 1.81 -9.29
CA PHE A 40 -18.55 0.65 -8.43
C PHE A 40 -17.52 -0.30 -9.05
N ILE A 41 -16.75 -0.96 -8.20
CA ILE A 41 -15.86 -2.07 -8.56
C ILE A 41 -16.38 -3.32 -7.88
N LYS A 42 -16.68 -4.35 -8.68
CA LYS A 42 -17.15 -5.63 -8.13
C LYS A 42 -16.02 -6.32 -7.38
N ARG A 43 -16.35 -6.88 -6.21
CA ARG A 43 -15.45 -7.76 -5.48
C ARG A 43 -15.11 -8.98 -6.33
N ALA A 44 -13.82 -9.34 -6.36
CA ALA A 44 -13.36 -10.55 -7.03
C ALA A 44 -14.04 -11.77 -6.41
N SER A 45 -14.44 -12.73 -7.24
CA SER A 45 -15.08 -13.96 -6.74
C SER A 45 -14.62 -15.19 -7.49
N ALA A 46 -14.54 -16.34 -6.80
CA ALA A 46 -14.15 -17.60 -7.44
C ALA A 46 -15.12 -18.06 -8.57
N ASN A 47 -16.31 -17.46 -8.64
CA ASN A 47 -17.33 -17.77 -9.66
C ASN A 47 -17.35 -16.72 -10.80
N GLU A 48 -16.44 -15.75 -10.82
CA GLU A 48 -16.43 -14.73 -11.85
C GLU A 48 -16.09 -15.31 -13.23
N LYS A 49 -16.65 -14.72 -14.29
CA LYS A 49 -16.40 -15.17 -15.65
C LYS A 49 -14.94 -14.91 -16.01
N LYS A 50 -14.20 -15.99 -16.30
CA LYS A 50 -12.86 -15.90 -16.86
C LYS A 50 -12.91 -15.31 -18.27
N ILE A 51 -12.04 -14.33 -18.52
CA ILE A 51 -11.86 -13.70 -19.84
C ILE A 51 -10.41 -13.85 -20.27
N ALA A 52 -10.15 -13.70 -21.58
CA ALA A 52 -8.78 -13.50 -22.06
C ALA A 52 -8.19 -12.22 -21.46
N PHE A 53 -6.88 -12.21 -21.23
CA PHE A 53 -6.19 -11.05 -20.69
C PHE A 53 -6.44 -9.79 -21.52
N SER A 54 -6.66 -8.66 -20.84
CA SER A 54 -6.83 -7.36 -21.47
C SER A 54 -6.11 -6.30 -20.65
N ALA A 55 -5.01 -5.79 -21.20
CA ALA A 55 -4.20 -4.74 -20.59
C ALA A 55 -5.04 -3.47 -20.31
N ALA A 56 -5.92 -3.09 -21.23
CA ALA A 56 -6.81 -1.93 -21.07
C ALA A 56 -7.81 -2.10 -19.91
N LYS A 57 -8.36 -3.31 -19.70
CA LYS A 57 -9.26 -3.58 -18.57
C LYS A 57 -8.51 -3.59 -17.24
N ALA A 58 -7.30 -4.15 -17.21
CA ALA A 58 -6.44 -4.12 -16.03
C ALA A 58 -6.08 -2.67 -15.67
N ASP A 59 -5.71 -1.85 -16.64
CA ASP A 59 -5.41 -0.43 -16.44
C ASP A 59 -6.62 0.35 -15.91
N ALA A 60 -7.79 0.15 -16.52
CA ALA A 60 -9.03 0.78 -16.07
C ALA A 60 -9.38 0.39 -14.63
N TYR A 61 -9.19 -0.88 -14.24
CA TYR A 61 -9.41 -1.35 -12.88
C TYR A 61 -8.45 -0.68 -11.88
N LEU A 62 -7.14 -0.65 -12.19
CA LEU A 62 -6.14 -0.01 -11.34
C LEU A 62 -6.42 1.48 -11.14
N LYS A 63 -6.73 2.19 -12.23
CA LYS A 63 -7.07 3.62 -12.19
C LYS A 63 -8.33 3.86 -11.36
N GLN A 64 -9.41 3.13 -11.62
CA GLN A 64 -10.67 3.35 -10.92
C GLN A 64 -10.53 3.04 -9.42
N GLY A 65 -9.84 1.97 -9.05
CA GLY A 65 -9.59 1.62 -7.65
C GLY A 65 -8.80 2.71 -6.93
N ALA A 66 -7.76 3.26 -7.57
CA ALA A 66 -6.97 4.34 -7.00
C ALA A 66 -7.80 5.61 -6.76
N LEU A 67 -8.59 6.03 -7.76
CA LEU A 67 -9.44 7.22 -7.66
C LEU A 67 -10.56 7.04 -6.63
N MET A 68 -11.25 5.90 -6.63
CA MET A 68 -12.33 5.66 -5.67
C MET A 68 -11.81 5.56 -4.24
N TRP A 69 -10.65 4.93 -4.04
CA TRP A 69 -9.99 4.91 -2.73
C TRP A 69 -9.66 6.32 -2.25
N TRP A 70 -9.11 7.15 -3.14
CA TRP A 70 -8.82 8.53 -2.82
C TRP A 70 -10.10 9.27 -2.43
N ASP A 71 -11.14 9.21 -3.26
CA ASP A 71 -12.43 9.89 -3.05
C ASP A 71 -13.02 9.58 -1.67
N GLU A 72 -12.95 8.33 -1.22
CA GLU A 72 -13.52 7.88 0.06
C GLU A 72 -12.63 8.16 1.28
N HIS A 73 -11.33 7.90 1.18
CA HIS A 73 -10.44 7.86 2.34
C HIS A 73 -9.45 9.02 2.42
N GLN A 74 -9.23 9.74 1.31
CA GLN A 74 -8.20 10.79 1.18
C GLN A 74 -6.84 10.33 1.75
N CYS A 75 -6.49 9.08 1.47
CA CYS A 75 -5.37 8.38 2.07
C CYS A 75 -4.52 7.68 1.00
N VAL A 76 -3.22 7.60 1.26
CA VAL A 76 -2.18 7.03 0.39
C VAL A 76 -1.52 5.79 0.95
N THR A 77 -1.56 5.64 2.27
CA THR A 77 -0.87 4.58 3.01
C THR A 77 -1.51 3.23 2.75
N CYS A 78 -2.83 3.19 2.62
CA CYS A 78 -3.49 2.00 2.12
C CYS A 78 -3.08 1.77 0.66
N HIS A 79 -2.43 0.64 0.43
CA HIS A 79 -1.42 0.39 -0.60
C HIS A 79 -1.84 0.56 -2.06
N THR A 80 -3.11 0.82 -2.36
CA THR A 80 -3.59 1.00 -3.73
C THR A 80 -3.03 2.25 -4.39
N ASN A 81 -3.02 3.38 -3.68
CA ASN A 81 -2.61 4.66 -4.26
C ASN A 81 -1.10 4.81 -4.36
N SER A 82 -0.35 4.49 -3.29
CA SER A 82 1.11 4.55 -3.33
C SER A 82 1.67 3.63 -4.42
N ILE A 83 1.16 2.39 -4.54
CA ILE A 83 1.59 1.44 -5.58
C ILE A 83 1.14 1.90 -6.98
N TYR A 84 -0.07 2.43 -7.14
CA TYR A 84 -0.46 3.00 -8.42
C TYR A 84 0.51 4.11 -8.84
N GLY A 85 0.84 5.04 -7.93
CA GLY A 85 1.74 6.15 -8.22
C GLY A 85 3.18 5.73 -8.51
N SER A 86 3.66 4.67 -7.88
CA SER A 86 5.03 4.19 -8.05
C SER A 86 5.19 3.32 -9.31
N GLU A 87 4.27 2.37 -9.53
CA GLU A 87 4.41 1.34 -10.56
C GLU A 87 3.80 1.74 -11.92
N ARG A 88 2.63 2.41 -11.91
CA ARG A 88 1.90 2.66 -13.16
C ARG A 88 2.68 3.51 -14.18
N PRO A 89 3.50 4.49 -13.78
CA PRO A 89 4.38 5.22 -14.70
C PRO A 89 5.36 4.32 -15.47
N ALA A 90 5.86 3.24 -14.86
CA ALA A 90 6.78 2.32 -15.54
C ALA A 90 6.12 1.54 -16.70
N LEU A 91 4.79 1.43 -16.68
CA LEU A 91 4.01 0.72 -17.70
C LEU A 91 3.60 1.60 -18.89
N SER A 92 4.06 2.86 -18.95
CA SER A 92 3.60 3.81 -19.97
C SER A 92 3.91 3.43 -21.41
N SER A 93 4.96 2.64 -21.66
CA SER A 93 5.26 2.12 -23.00
C SER A 93 4.20 1.16 -23.54
N VAL A 94 3.40 0.54 -22.66
CA VAL A 94 2.37 -0.45 -23.02
C VAL A 94 0.96 0.11 -22.79
N LEU A 95 0.76 0.85 -21.70
CA LEU A 95 -0.56 1.31 -21.27
C LEU A 95 -0.80 2.81 -21.53
N GLY A 96 0.17 3.51 -22.12
CA GLY A 96 0.11 4.97 -22.28
C GLY A 96 0.33 5.73 -20.96
N ALA A 97 0.20 7.05 -21.03
CA ALA A 97 0.41 7.92 -19.87
C ALA A 97 -0.55 7.56 -18.72
N PRO A 98 -0.07 7.48 -17.46
CA PRO A 98 -0.94 7.37 -16.31
C PRO A 98 -1.84 8.60 -16.20
N ASP A 99 -3.00 8.44 -15.56
CA ASP A 99 -3.84 9.58 -15.19
C ASP A 99 -3.12 10.49 -14.17
N PRO A 100 -2.96 11.80 -14.43
CA PRO A 100 -2.21 12.70 -13.55
C PRO A 100 -2.91 13.02 -12.21
N GLU A 101 -4.18 12.64 -12.03
CA GLU A 101 -4.97 12.99 -10.84
C GLU A 101 -4.35 12.44 -9.54
N ILE A 102 -3.89 11.18 -9.53
CA ILE A 102 -3.22 10.59 -8.36
C ILE A 102 -1.93 11.34 -8.01
N ARG A 103 -1.12 11.71 -9.02
CA ARG A 103 0.09 12.53 -8.79
C ARG A 103 -0.29 13.91 -8.22
N THR A 104 -1.38 14.50 -8.70
CA THR A 104 -1.86 15.81 -8.24
C THR A 104 -2.25 15.76 -6.76
N HIS A 105 -2.90 14.68 -6.32
CA HIS A 105 -3.18 14.43 -4.91
C HIS A 105 -1.92 14.33 -4.06
N PHE A 106 -0.91 13.60 -4.53
CA PHE A 106 0.38 13.47 -3.83
C PHE A 106 1.10 14.81 -3.65
N VAL A 107 1.13 15.64 -4.70
CA VAL A 107 1.73 16.98 -4.62
C VAL A 107 0.98 17.82 -3.59
N LYS A 108 -0.35 17.82 -3.62
CA LYS A 108 -1.19 18.57 -2.68
C LYS A 108 -0.96 18.13 -1.22
N ASP A 109 -0.81 16.84 -0.97
CA ASP A 109 -0.53 16.32 0.37
C ASP A 109 0.84 16.79 0.87
N ILE A 110 1.89 16.67 0.06
CA ILE A 110 3.23 17.14 0.42
C ILE A 110 3.22 18.65 0.67
N GLU A 111 2.55 19.44 -0.17
CA GLU A 111 2.40 20.87 0.04
C GLU A 111 1.68 21.19 1.35
N THR A 112 0.61 20.45 1.66
CA THR A 112 -0.14 20.60 2.91
C THR A 112 0.74 20.29 4.11
N MET A 113 1.45 19.17 4.08
CA MET A 113 2.36 18.75 5.15
C MET A 113 3.50 19.74 5.35
N HIS A 114 4.03 20.33 4.27
CA HIS A 114 5.10 21.32 4.32
C HIS A 114 4.65 22.65 4.94
N LYS A 115 3.36 23.00 4.84
CA LYS A 115 2.78 24.20 5.45
C LYS A 115 2.40 24.01 6.93
N LEU A 116 2.53 22.81 7.48
CA LEU A 116 2.24 22.57 8.90
C LEU A 116 3.27 23.28 9.79
N GLU A 117 2.80 23.84 10.90
CA GLU A 117 3.62 24.51 11.90
C GLU A 117 3.32 23.97 13.31
N GLY A 118 4.19 24.32 14.28
CA GLY A 118 3.98 24.00 15.69
C GLY A 118 3.77 22.51 15.97
N ASP A 119 2.75 22.19 16.75
CA ASP A 119 2.47 20.81 17.16
C ASP A 119 1.97 19.94 16.00
N ALA A 120 1.32 20.53 14.98
CA ALA A 120 0.93 19.80 13.78
C ALA A 120 2.14 19.34 12.96
N ARG A 121 3.20 20.17 12.89
CA ARG A 121 4.46 19.79 12.26
C ARG A 121 5.13 18.65 13.03
N LYS A 122 5.24 18.76 14.35
CA LYS A 122 5.80 17.70 15.21
C LYS A 122 5.04 16.39 15.08
N ALA A 123 3.73 16.45 14.87
CA ALA A 123 2.89 15.27 14.70
C ALA A 123 3.29 14.41 13.50
N LEU A 124 3.97 14.97 12.48
CA LEU A 124 4.48 14.21 11.34
C LEU A 124 5.49 13.12 11.72
N HIS A 125 6.14 13.24 12.89
CA HIS A 125 7.08 12.24 13.41
C HIS A 125 6.41 11.13 14.23
N LEU A 126 5.07 11.14 14.35
CA LEU A 126 4.33 10.23 15.22
C LEU A 126 3.52 9.21 14.43
N ALA A 127 3.40 8.01 15.01
CA ALA A 127 2.60 6.90 14.48
C ALA A 127 3.01 6.53 13.04
N ASP A 128 2.04 6.41 12.13
CA ASP A 128 2.17 6.04 10.73
C ASP A 128 2.39 7.23 9.77
N ARG A 129 2.39 8.47 10.26
CA ARG A 129 2.61 9.65 9.42
C ARG A 129 3.97 9.65 8.69
N PRO A 130 5.09 9.20 9.30
CA PRO A 130 6.33 9.03 8.56
C PRO A 130 6.20 8.05 7.39
N ALA A 131 5.49 6.93 7.57
CA ALA A 131 5.20 5.98 6.50
C ALA A 131 4.33 6.61 5.39
N GLN A 132 3.36 7.45 5.74
CA GLN A 132 2.59 8.23 4.77
C GLN A 132 3.48 9.15 3.92
N VAL A 133 4.39 9.89 4.54
CA VAL A 133 5.36 10.75 3.83
C VAL A 133 6.23 9.92 2.89
N VAL A 134 6.74 8.76 3.34
CA VAL A 134 7.55 7.85 2.51
C VAL A 134 6.75 7.33 1.32
N ALA A 135 5.50 6.91 1.53
CA ALA A 135 4.64 6.36 0.49
C ALA A 135 4.33 7.39 -0.62
N ILE A 136 4.06 8.65 -0.24
CA ILE A 136 3.85 9.74 -1.20
C ILE A 136 5.15 10.08 -1.93
N THR A 137 6.26 10.18 -1.18
CA THR A 137 7.57 10.52 -1.74
C THR A 137 8.02 9.51 -2.78
N ARG A 138 7.89 8.22 -2.48
CA ARG A 138 8.16 7.15 -3.45
C ARG A 138 7.31 7.30 -4.71
N GLY A 139 6.01 7.52 -4.54
CA GLY A 139 5.10 7.73 -5.66
C GLY A 139 5.54 8.88 -6.57
N LEU A 140 5.86 10.04 -6.01
CA LEU A 140 6.31 11.22 -6.78
C LEU A 140 7.65 10.99 -7.48
N VAL A 141 8.64 10.45 -6.75
CA VAL A 141 9.99 10.20 -7.27
C VAL A 141 9.97 9.18 -8.40
N GLU A 142 9.31 8.03 -8.20
CA GLU A 142 9.22 7.01 -9.24
C GLU A 142 8.44 7.51 -10.45
N TRP A 143 7.36 8.28 -10.24
CA TRP A 143 6.62 8.89 -11.34
C TRP A 143 7.50 9.77 -12.23
N ASP A 144 8.26 10.67 -11.61
CA ASP A 144 9.14 11.58 -12.33
C ASP A 144 10.32 10.84 -12.98
N ALA A 145 10.93 9.88 -12.29
CA ALA A 145 12.02 9.09 -12.85
C ALA A 145 11.56 8.22 -14.04
N GLN A 146 10.34 7.68 -13.99
CA GLN A 146 9.83 6.85 -15.08
C GLN A 146 9.43 7.68 -16.30
N LEU A 147 8.69 8.78 -16.11
CA LEU A 147 8.18 9.58 -17.24
C LEU A 147 9.15 10.65 -17.73
N ASN A 148 9.81 11.36 -16.81
CA ASN A 148 10.60 12.56 -17.11
C ASN A 148 12.11 12.32 -17.03
N LYS A 149 12.54 11.18 -16.45
CA LYS A 149 13.96 10.85 -16.17
C LYS A 149 14.66 11.91 -15.31
N LYS A 150 13.89 12.76 -14.65
CA LYS A 150 14.35 13.87 -13.82
C LYS A 150 13.26 14.24 -12.83
N LEU A 151 13.65 14.49 -11.58
CA LEU A 151 12.75 14.95 -10.53
C LEU A 151 12.23 16.36 -10.78
N THR A 152 10.97 16.61 -10.45
CA THR A 152 10.41 17.96 -10.32
C THR A 152 10.70 18.55 -8.94
N GLU A 153 10.43 19.85 -8.78
CA GLU A 153 10.53 20.53 -7.48
C GLU A 153 9.63 19.88 -6.42
N ASP A 154 8.49 19.32 -6.81
CA ASP A 154 7.58 18.63 -5.89
C ASP A 154 8.20 17.34 -5.34
N SER A 155 8.85 16.54 -6.19
CA SER A 155 9.55 15.32 -5.77
C SER A 155 10.74 15.64 -4.88
N ILE A 156 11.48 16.71 -5.18
CA ILE A 156 12.57 17.21 -4.32
C ILE A 156 12.02 17.66 -2.96
N ARG A 157 10.89 18.37 -2.94
CA ARG A 157 10.22 18.80 -1.70
C ARG A 157 9.75 17.60 -0.87
N ALA A 158 9.23 16.56 -1.52
CA ALA A 158 8.82 15.33 -0.88
C ALA A 158 10.01 14.57 -0.26
N LEU A 159 11.11 14.41 -1.01
CA LEU A 159 12.35 13.81 -0.50
C LEU A 159 12.91 14.55 0.71
N SER A 160 12.91 15.89 0.67
CA SER A 160 13.33 16.72 1.81
C SER A 160 12.49 16.44 3.05
N LEU A 161 11.15 16.41 2.89
CA LEU A 161 10.24 16.08 3.99
C LEU A 161 10.44 14.65 4.50
N MET A 162 10.65 13.68 3.60
CA MET A 162 10.92 12.29 3.96
C MET A 162 12.15 12.18 4.87
N PHE A 163 13.26 12.82 4.51
CA PHE A 163 14.46 12.80 5.36
C PHE A 163 14.30 13.62 6.65
N GLU A 164 13.48 14.68 6.64
CA GLU A 164 13.17 15.42 7.86
C GLU A 164 12.44 14.55 8.89
N VAL A 165 11.46 13.74 8.47
CA VAL A 165 10.66 12.90 9.38
C VAL A 165 11.33 11.58 9.76
N GLN A 166 12.56 11.34 9.30
CA GLN A 166 13.34 10.15 9.66
C GLN A 166 13.68 10.17 11.16
N ALA A 167 13.51 9.03 11.84
CA ALA A 167 13.89 8.88 13.23
C ALA A 167 15.42 8.78 13.42
N PRO A 168 15.97 9.06 14.62
CA PRO A 168 17.41 9.03 14.86
C PRO A 168 18.09 7.67 14.61
N ASP A 169 17.33 6.57 14.67
CA ASP A 169 17.81 5.22 14.37
C ASP A 169 17.80 4.90 12.86
N GLY A 170 17.42 5.87 12.03
CA GLY A 170 17.32 5.75 10.58
C GLY A 170 15.98 5.19 10.07
N SER A 171 15.04 4.90 10.97
CA SER A 171 13.73 4.34 10.60
C SER A 171 12.68 5.42 10.32
N TRP A 172 11.54 4.99 9.78
CA TRP A 172 10.32 5.79 9.67
C TRP A 172 9.21 5.06 10.40
N GLY A 173 8.55 5.76 11.31
CA GLY A 173 7.43 5.22 12.07
C GLY A 173 6.33 4.66 11.16
N ASN A 174 5.87 3.46 11.51
CA ASN A 174 4.83 2.72 10.81
C ASN A 174 3.88 2.06 11.82
N VAL A 175 2.73 1.59 11.33
CA VAL A 175 1.87 0.64 12.03
C VAL A 175 2.25 -0.79 11.66
N GLU A 176 1.88 -1.75 12.50
CA GLU A 176 2.17 -3.18 12.32
C GLU A 176 0.86 -3.98 12.19
N CYS A 177 0.02 -3.61 11.21
CA CYS A 177 -1.34 -4.15 11.11
C CYS A 177 -1.73 -4.73 9.75
N TRP A 178 -1.04 -4.44 8.64
CA TRP A 178 -1.51 -4.83 7.29
C TRP A 178 -0.44 -5.45 6.35
N PRO A 179 0.23 -6.56 6.73
CA PRO A 179 1.25 -7.19 5.88
C PRO A 179 0.75 -7.51 4.45
N PRO A 180 1.61 -7.40 3.41
CA PRO A 180 3.08 -7.27 3.47
C PRO A 180 3.59 -5.83 3.66
N PHE A 181 2.75 -4.84 3.41
CA PHE A 181 3.06 -3.43 3.68
C PHE A 181 2.62 -3.08 5.11
N GLU A 182 2.89 -1.87 5.64
CA GLU A 182 2.42 -1.51 7.01
C GLU A 182 2.69 -2.61 8.05
N SER A 183 3.88 -3.22 7.92
CA SER A 183 4.24 -4.47 8.61
C SER A 183 5.35 -4.25 9.63
N SER A 184 6.18 -3.23 9.42
CA SER A 184 7.25 -2.82 10.33
C SER A 184 7.87 -1.50 9.88
N ASN A 185 8.61 -0.86 10.78
CA ASN A 185 9.49 0.25 10.43
C ASN A 185 10.61 -0.18 9.45
N PHE A 186 11.04 -1.44 9.50
CA PHE A 186 12.02 -1.99 8.55
C PHE A 186 11.48 -1.96 7.12
N GLN A 187 10.25 -2.40 6.91
CA GLN A 187 9.60 -2.33 5.62
C GLN A 187 9.53 -0.87 5.11
N THR A 188 9.12 0.09 5.95
CA THR A 188 9.10 1.51 5.55
C THR A 188 10.49 2.01 5.18
N ALA A 189 11.53 1.65 5.93
CA ALA A 189 12.90 2.01 5.60
C ALA A 189 13.34 1.46 4.24
N THR A 190 12.93 0.23 3.88
CA THR A 190 13.21 -0.30 2.54
C THR A 190 12.53 0.50 1.42
N VAL A 191 11.30 0.94 1.63
CA VAL A 191 10.55 1.80 0.68
C VAL A 191 11.18 3.20 0.57
N ALA A 192 11.64 3.76 1.69
CA ALA A 192 12.34 5.05 1.68
C ALA A 192 13.67 4.97 0.90
N ILE A 193 14.41 3.85 1.05
CA ILE A 193 15.66 3.63 0.31
C ILE A 193 15.40 3.46 -1.18
N THR A 194 14.32 2.78 -1.61
CA THR A 194 14.01 2.66 -3.05
C THR A 194 13.67 4.03 -3.66
N ALA A 195 12.96 4.88 -2.93
CA ALA A 195 12.71 6.26 -3.34
C ALA A 195 14.04 7.05 -3.46
N ALA A 196 14.88 7.03 -2.42
CA ALA A 196 16.16 7.73 -2.41
C ALA A 196 17.13 7.23 -3.49
N ALA A 197 17.12 5.93 -3.81
CA ALA A 197 17.97 5.35 -4.85
C ALA A 197 17.48 5.67 -6.28
N THR A 198 16.19 5.97 -6.43
CA THR A 198 15.59 6.35 -7.72
C THR A 198 15.84 7.84 -8.05
N ALA A 199 16.04 8.66 -7.02
CA ALA A 199 16.28 10.10 -7.09
C ALA A 199 17.64 10.47 -7.70
#